data_AF-A0A0A1UUA5-F1
#
_entry.id   AF-A0A0A1UUA5-F1
#
_cell.length_a   1.000
_cell.length_b   1.000
_cell.length_c   1.000
_cell.angle_alpha   90.00
_cell.angle_beta   90.00
_cell.angle_gamma   90.00
#
_symmetry.space_group_name_H-M   'P 1'
#
loop_
_entity.id
_entity.type
_entity.pdbx_description
1 polymer ?
#
loop_
_entity_poly.entity_id
_entity_poly.type
_entity_poly.pdbx_seq_one_letter_code
_entity_poly.pdbx_strand_id
1 'polypeptide(L)'
;MGSPLPVRSAALARDTNETKIQLAINLDGGEFPADTDARLLKATTGHASQSSKSQNISVNTGIGFLDHMLHALAKHAGWSFAINCEGDLH
;
A
#
# COMPACT_ATOMS: atom_id res chain seq x y z
N MET A 1 10.90 29.30 13.43
CA MET A 1 10.43 28.51 12.28
C MET A 1 10.40 27.05 12.74
N GLY A 2 9.22 26.48 12.95
CA GLY A 2 9.10 25.06 13.32
C GLY A 2 9.54 24.19 12.15
N SER A 3 10.30 23.13 12.42
CA SER A 3 10.59 22.09 11.43
C SER A 3 9.28 21.60 10.80
N PRO A 4 9.28 21.21 9.51
CA PRO A 4 8.10 20.60 8.90
C PRO A 4 7.64 19.43 9.75
N LEU A 5 6.32 19.30 9.93
CA LEU A 5 5.75 18.17 10.66
C LEU A 5 6.18 16.87 9.97
N PRO A 6 6.58 15.84 10.72
CA PRO A 6 6.99 14.57 10.14
C PRO A 6 5.81 13.94 9.37
N VAL A 7 6.10 13.45 8.17
CA VAL A 7 5.11 12.77 7.32
C VAL A 7 4.62 11.51 8.02
N ARG A 8 3.29 11.34 8.07
CA ARG A 8 2.64 10.20 8.72
C ARG A 8 2.63 9.02 7.76
N SER A 9 3.75 8.31 7.74
CA SER A 9 3.97 7.17 6.86
C SER A 9 4.58 5.99 7.58
N ALA A 10 4.37 4.79 7.05
CA ALA A 10 4.96 3.56 7.55
C ALA A 10 5.09 2.53 6.42
N ALA A 11 6.15 1.73 6.47
CA ALA A 11 6.30 0.51 5.70
C ALA A 11 6.39 -0.69 6.64
N LEU A 12 5.88 -1.83 6.18
CA LEU A 12 5.91 -3.09 6.90
C LEU A 12 6.11 -4.23 5.91
N ALA A 13 7.02 -5.13 6.24
CA ALA A 13 7.11 -6.45 5.63
C ALA A 13 6.90 -7.49 6.72
N ARG A 14 5.99 -8.44 6.48
CA ARG A 14 5.70 -9.56 7.36
C ARG A 14 5.70 -10.84 6.54
N ASP A 15 6.63 -11.72 6.85
CA ASP A 15 6.75 -13.01 6.20
C ASP A 15 6.52 -14.12 7.24
N THR A 16 5.53 -14.96 7.00
CA THR A 16 5.23 -16.16 7.79
C THR A 16 5.24 -17.39 6.87
N ASN A 17 4.93 -18.57 7.44
CA ASN A 17 4.78 -19.79 6.65
C ASN A 17 3.49 -19.82 5.81
N GLU A 18 2.49 -19.00 6.14
CA GLU A 18 1.18 -18.98 5.46
C GLU A 18 1.04 -17.79 4.51
N THR A 19 1.61 -16.64 4.87
CA THR A 19 1.44 -15.39 4.13
C THR A 19 2.69 -14.54 4.16
N LYS A 20 2.95 -13.87 3.04
CA LYS A 20 3.98 -12.84 2.86
C LYS A 20 3.28 -11.56 2.48
N ILE A 21 3.35 -10.58 3.37
CA ILE A 21 2.63 -9.32 3.26
C ILE A 21 3.65 -8.19 3.24
N GLN A 22 3.59 -7.36 2.22
CA GLN A 22 4.31 -6.11 2.17
C GLN A 22 3.29 -4.99 2.07
N LEU A 23 3.44 -3.98 2.93
CA LEU A 23 2.54 -2.83 3.01
C LEU A 23 3.34 -1.53 3.13
N ALA A 24 2.92 -0.51 2.41
CA ALA A 24 3.39 0.86 2.57
C ALA A 24 2.19 1.81 2.58
N ILE A 25 2.17 2.73 3.54
CA ILE A 25 1.09 3.69 3.70
C ILE A 25 1.66 5.07 3.99
N ASN A 26 1.04 6.08 3.39
CA ASN A 26 1.23 7.48 3.72
C ASN A 26 -0.15 8.13 3.88
N LEU A 27 -0.45 8.56 5.11
CA LEU A 27 -1.75 9.13 5.50
C LEU A 27 -1.93 10.57 4.98
N ASP A 28 -0.85 11.23 4.58
CA ASP A 28 -0.85 12.59 4.04
C ASP A 28 -0.93 12.59 2.49
N GLY A 29 -0.96 11.42 1.87
CA GLY A 29 -0.83 11.27 0.42
C GLY A 29 0.61 11.47 -0.08
N GLY A 30 0.80 11.39 -1.39
CA GLY A 30 2.12 11.53 -2.02
C GLY A 30 2.96 10.25 -2.04
N GLU A 31 4.27 10.37 -1.87
CA GLU A 31 5.22 9.26 -2.03
C GLU A 31 5.25 8.31 -0.81
N PHE A 32 5.67 7.08 -1.05
CA PHE A 32 5.90 6.09 0.00
C PHE A 32 7.21 6.34 0.75
N PRO A 33 7.33 5.87 2.01
CA PRO A 33 8.55 6.05 2.78
C PRO A 33 9.71 5.23 2.18
N ALA A 34 10.94 5.68 2.39
CA ALA A 34 12.14 5.11 1.73
C ALA A 34 12.46 3.67 2.15
N ASP A 35 11.92 3.22 3.28
CA ASP A 35 12.02 1.85 3.80
C ASP A 35 10.96 0.89 3.20
N THR A 36 10.22 1.34 2.18
CA THR A 36 9.26 0.50 1.46
C THR A 36 9.96 -0.72 0.84
N ASP A 37 9.40 -1.90 1.09
CA ASP A 37 9.94 -3.17 0.57
C ASP A 37 9.94 -3.18 -0.97
N ALA A 38 11.06 -3.60 -1.56
CA ALA A 38 11.22 -3.63 -3.01
C ALA A 38 10.21 -4.52 -3.74
N ARG A 39 9.60 -5.50 -3.05
CA ARG A 39 8.51 -6.35 -3.58
C ARG A 39 7.25 -5.54 -3.90
N LEU A 40 6.92 -4.52 -3.09
CA LEU A 40 5.80 -3.61 -3.37
C LEU A 40 6.03 -2.78 -4.63
N LEU A 41 7.26 -2.32 -4.85
CA LEU A 41 7.60 -1.48 -6.01
C LEU A 41 7.48 -2.25 -7.33
N LYS A 42 7.60 -3.59 -7.30
CA LYS A 42 7.47 -4.46 -8.47
C LYS A 42 6.04 -4.90 -8.76
N ALA A 43 5.12 -4.82 -7.78
CA ALA A 43 3.75 -5.33 -7.88
C ALA A 43 2.77 -4.40 -8.62
N THR A 44 3.26 -3.54 -9.53
CA THR A 44 2.48 -2.44 -10.14
C THR A 44 1.38 -2.88 -11.11
N THR A 45 1.19 -4.19 -11.32
CA THR A 45 0.24 -4.74 -12.31
C THR A 45 -0.85 -5.58 -11.62
N GLY A 46 -1.45 -5.04 -10.56
CA GLY A 46 -2.53 -5.68 -9.80
C GLY A 46 -3.94 -5.17 -10.13
N HIS A 47 -4.93 -5.92 -9.66
CA HIS A 47 -6.33 -5.49 -9.59
C HIS A 47 -6.45 -4.25 -8.67
N ALA A 48 -7.38 -3.33 -8.93
CA ALA A 48 -7.60 -2.13 -8.11
C ALA A 48 -6.37 -1.20 -7.89
N SER A 49 -5.70 -0.80 -8.98
CA SER A 49 -4.66 0.24 -8.96
C SER A 49 -5.19 1.62 -9.37
N GLN A 50 -4.72 2.68 -8.71
CA GLN A 50 -4.95 4.07 -9.08
C GLN A 50 -3.72 4.90 -8.76
N SER A 51 -3.18 5.58 -9.78
CA SER A 51 -2.14 6.60 -9.60
C SER A 51 -2.69 7.97 -10.01
N SER A 52 -2.52 8.96 -9.14
CA SER A 52 -2.90 10.35 -9.36
C SER A 52 -1.81 11.28 -8.83
N LYS A 53 -1.92 12.59 -9.11
CA LYS A 53 -0.93 13.58 -8.63
C LYS A 53 -0.78 13.63 -7.10
N SER A 54 -1.80 13.21 -6.35
CA SER A 54 -1.83 13.31 -4.88
C SER A 54 -1.82 11.96 -4.16
N GLN A 55 -2.11 10.86 -4.85
CA GLN A 55 -2.30 9.54 -4.23
C GLN A 55 -1.78 8.45 -5.16
N ASN A 56 -1.08 7.48 -4.58
CA ASN A 56 -0.71 6.23 -5.22
C ASN A 56 -1.36 5.06 -4.46
N ILE A 57 -2.28 4.34 -5.10
CA ILE A 57 -3.03 3.23 -4.51
C ILE A 57 -2.78 1.98 -5.35
N SER A 58 -2.29 0.91 -4.72
CA SER A 58 -2.04 -0.38 -5.37
C SER A 58 -2.35 -1.50 -4.38
N VAL A 59 -3.39 -2.29 -4.66
CA VAL A 59 -3.87 -3.30 -3.70
C VAL A 59 -3.90 -4.66 -4.39
N ASN A 60 -3.06 -5.58 -3.94
CA ASN A 60 -3.04 -6.94 -4.44
C ASN A 60 -3.03 -7.92 -3.27
N THR A 61 -4.21 -8.37 -2.84
CA THR A 61 -4.34 -9.33 -1.74
C THR A 61 -4.55 -10.78 -2.20
N GLY A 62 -4.82 -10.98 -3.49
CA GLY A 62 -5.29 -12.26 -4.03
C GLY A 62 -6.81 -12.47 -3.86
N ILE A 63 -7.52 -11.56 -3.18
CA ILE A 63 -8.98 -11.63 -2.96
C ILE A 63 -9.64 -10.38 -3.53
N GLY A 64 -10.28 -10.49 -4.70
CA GLY A 64 -10.77 -9.32 -5.45
C GLY A 64 -11.78 -8.42 -4.70
N PHE A 65 -12.66 -8.99 -3.88
CA PHE A 65 -13.58 -8.17 -3.07
C PHE A 65 -12.84 -7.37 -1.98
N LEU A 66 -11.86 -7.99 -1.33
CA LEU A 66 -11.02 -7.31 -0.34
C LEU A 66 -10.20 -6.19 -0.98
N ASP A 67 -9.67 -6.44 -2.18
CA ASP A 67 -8.92 -5.43 -2.95
C ASP A 67 -9.78 -4.20 -3.21
N HIS A 68 -11.03 -4.39 -3.62
CA HIS A 68 -11.99 -3.30 -3.82
C HIS A 68 -12.30 -2.54 -2.54
N MET A 69 -12.50 -3.21 -1.41
CA MET A 69 -12.78 -2.54 -0.13
C MET A 69 -11.59 -1.69 0.34
N LEU A 70 -10.37 -2.22 0.26
CA LEU A 70 -9.16 -1.49 0.67
C LEU A 70 -8.85 -0.33 -0.28
N HIS A 71 -9.06 -0.51 -1.58
CA HIS A 71 -8.92 0.55 -2.56
C HIS A 71 -9.89 1.71 -2.27
N ALA A 72 -11.17 1.41 -2.04
CA ALA A 72 -12.17 2.42 -1.71
C ALA A 72 -11.81 3.16 -0.41
N LEU A 73 -11.37 2.42 0.62
CA LEU A 73 -10.90 3.00 1.87
C LEU A 73 -9.76 4.00 1.65
N ALA A 74 -8.68 3.60 0.97
CA ALA A 74 -7.54 4.47 0.71
C ALA A 74 -7.93 5.69 -0.15
N LYS A 75 -8.80 5.47 -1.14
CA LYS A 75 -9.27 6.52 -2.04
C LYS A 75 -9.99 7.63 -1.28
N HIS A 76 -10.96 7.27 -0.45
CA HIS A 76 -11.78 8.24 0.27
C HIS A 76 -11.09 8.83 1.51
N ALA A 77 -10.10 8.13 2.06
CA ALA A 77 -9.30 8.64 3.18
C ALA A 77 -8.17 9.60 2.77
N GLY A 78 -7.89 9.74 1.46
CA GLY A 78 -6.83 10.62 0.97
C GLY A 78 -5.42 10.03 1.04
N TRP A 79 -5.29 8.71 1.20
CA TRP A 79 -4.00 8.06 1.44
C TRP A 79 -3.30 7.68 0.14
N SER A 80 -1.97 7.58 0.22
CA SER A 80 -1.21 6.69 -0.65
C SER A 80 -1.07 5.35 0.07
N PHE A 81 -1.49 4.26 -0.58
CA PHE A 81 -1.59 2.96 0.04
C PHE A 81 -1.21 1.86 -0.95
N ALA A 82 -0.14 1.14 -0.65
CA ALA A 82 0.25 -0.03 -1.42
C ALA A 82 0.30 -1.26 -0.52
N ILE A 83 -0.31 -2.35 -0.95
CA ILE A 83 -0.24 -3.65 -0.28
C ILE A 83 -0.12 -4.77 -1.32
N ASN A 84 0.80 -5.68 -1.06
CA ASN A 84 0.93 -6.94 -1.78
C ASN A 84 0.89 -8.07 -0.76
N CYS A 85 0.03 -9.06 -0.98
CA CYS A 85 -0.06 -10.26 -0.18
C CYS A 85 0.04 -11.48 -1.09
N GLU A 86 1.01 -12.32 -0.80
CA GLU A 86 1.12 -13.67 -1.35
C GLU A 86 0.81 -14.65 -0.23
N GLY A 87 -0.17 -15.53 -0.45
CA GLY A 87 -0.58 -16.51 0.55
C GLY A 87 -1.20 -17.74 -0.07
N ASP A 88 -1.46 -18.72 0.77
CA ASP A 88 -1.95 -20.03 0.35
C ASP A 88 -3.46 -20.00 0.08
N LEU A 89 -3.84 -19.73 -1.18
CA LEU A 89 -5.24 -19.79 -1.63
C LEU A 89 -5.69 -21.20 -2.06
N HIS A 90 -4.84 -22.21 -1.84
CA HIS A 90 -5.03 -23.61 -2.22
C HIS A 90 -4.57 -24.56 -1.13
#